data_AF-A0A3R7VMX8-F1
#
_entry.id   AF-A0A3R7VMX8-F1
#
_cell.length_a   1.000
_cell.length_b   1.000
_cell.length_c   1.000
_cell.angle_alpha   90.00
_cell.angle_beta   90.00
_cell.angle_gamma   90.00
#
_symmetry.space_group_name_H-M   'P 1'
#
loop_
_entity.id
_entity.type
_entity.pdbx_description
1 polymer ?
#
loop_
_entity_poly.entity_id
_entity_poly.type
_entity_poly.pdbx_seq_one_letter_code
_entity_poly.pdbx_strand_id
1 'polypeptide(L)' 'MGFCINCGQQHPDNIRFCRFCGTQQPGEQLVARLRAEAEQIRMVMQQLQAQQGYGQGQPPRW' A
#
# COMPACT_ATOMS: atom_id res chain seq x y z
N MET A 1 -8.78 0.22 -10.03
CA MET A 1 -8.29 1.15 -11.06
C MET A 1 -6.86 1.49 -10.72
N GLY A 2 -5.94 1.44 -11.70
CA GLY A 2 -4.50 1.64 -11.48
C GLY A 2 -3.98 2.88 -12.21
N PHE A 3 -2.81 3.38 -11.78
CA PHE A 3 -2.10 4.45 -12.48
C PHE A 3 -0.84 3.89 -13.13
N CYS A 4 -0.44 4.44 -14.27
CA CYS A 4 0.81 4.01 -14.90
C CYS A 4 2.00 4.45 -14.05
N ILE A 5 2.90 3.50 -13.79
CA ILE A 5 4.14 3.73 -13.01
C ILE A 5 5.10 4.74 -13.65
N ASN A 6 4.93 5.06 -14.94
CA ASN A 6 5.81 5.96 -15.67
C ASN A 6 5.17 7.32 -15.98
N CYS A 7 3.95 7.34 -16.52
CA CYS A 7 3.29 8.58 -16.94
C CYS A 7 2.17 9.06 -16.01
N GLY A 8 1.81 8.29 -14.98
CA GLY A 8 0.77 8.66 -14.02
C GLY A 8 -0.66 8.68 -14.59
N GLN A 9 -0.86 8.35 -15.87
CA GLN A 9 -2.20 8.28 -16.45
C GLN A 9 -3.03 7.18 -15.79
N GLN A 10 -4.34 7.38 -15.73
CA GLN A 10 -5.26 6.42 -15.15
C GLN A 10 -5.60 5.32 -16.15
N HIS A 11 -5.63 4.07 -15.68
CA HIS A 11 -5.89 2.91 -16.49
C HIS A 11 -6.87 1.95 -15.80
N PRO A 12 -7.66 1.20 -16.58
CA PRO A 12 -8.42 0.08 -16.04
C PRO A 12 -7.47 -0.95 -15.43
N ASP A 13 -7.97 -1.73 -14.47
CA ASP A 13 -7.19 -2.82 -13.88
C ASP A 13 -6.78 -3.83 -14.95
N ASN A 14 -5.64 -4.51 -14.72
CA ASN A 14 -5.11 -5.58 -15.58
C ASN A 14 -4.61 -5.16 -16.97
N ILE A 15 -4.26 -3.89 -17.18
CA ILE A 15 -3.53 -3.49 -18.39
C ILE A 15 -2.08 -3.99 -18.35
N ARG A 16 -1.60 -4.56 -19.46
CA ARG A 16 -0.17 -4.93 -19.61
C ARG A 16 0.69 -3.80 -20.17
N PHE A 17 0.09 -2.85 -20.89
CA PHE A 17 0.80 -1.74 -21.52
C PHE A 17 0.00 -0.46 -21.33
N CYS A 18 0.69 0.62 -21.00
CA CYS A 18 0.11 1.95 -20.98
C CYS A 18 -0.23 2.40 -22.41
N ARG A 19 -1.48 2.78 -22.66
CA ARG A 19 -1.92 3.25 -23.98
C ARG A 19 -1.37 4.64 -24.34
N PHE A 20 -0.95 5.41 -23.33
CA PHE A 20 -0.45 6.77 -23.50
C PHE A 20 1.07 6.82 -23.69
N CYS A 21 1.86 6.09 -22.88
CA CYS A 21 3.32 6.14 -22.92
C CYS A 21 3.98 4.84 -23.39
N GLY A 22 3.22 3.78 -23.70
CA GLY A 22 3.74 2.50 -24.18
C GLY A 22 4.44 1.64 -23.13
N THR A 23 4.65 2.15 -21.91
CA THR A 23 5.36 1.43 -20.85
C THR A 23 4.60 0.18 -20.43
N GLN A 24 5.33 -0.95 -20.37
CA GLN A 24 4.80 -2.20 -19.85
C GLN A 24 4.48 -2.04 -18.36
N GLN A 25 3.24 -2.32 -18.00
CA GLN A 25 2.79 -2.30 -16.63
C GLN A 25 3.21 -3.59 -15.92
N PRO A 26 3.49 -3.53 -14.61
CA PRO A 26 3.78 -4.72 -13.83
C PRO A 26 2.61 -5.70 -13.93
N GLY A 27 2.94 -6.98 -14.09
CA GLY A 27 1.93 -8.04 -14.19
C GLY A 27 1.07 -8.16 -12.94
N GLU A 28 -0.13 -8.71 -13.10
CA GLU A 28 -1.14 -8.84 -12.04
C GLU A 28 -0.58 -9.55 -10.79
N GLN A 29 0.29 -10.55 -10.96
CA GLN A 29 0.92 -11.25 -9.85
C GLN A 29 1.82 -10.36 -8.98
N LEU A 30 2.61 -9.48 -9.61
CA LEU A 30 3.47 -8.55 -8.86
C LEU A 30 2.61 -7.53 -8.12
N VAL A 31 1.58 -6.99 -8.77
CA VAL A 31 0.64 -6.05 -8.15
C VAL A 31 -0.10 -6.69 -6.97
N ALA A 32 -0.55 -7.94 -7.11
CA ALA A 32 -1.20 -8.68 -6.04
C ALA A 32 -0.26 -8.88 -4.84
N ARG A 33 1.00 -9.26 -5.09
CA ARG A 33 2.00 -9.45 -4.03
C ARG A 33 2.29 -8.13 -3.29
N LEU A 34 2.45 -7.03 -4.02
CA LEU A 34 2.67 -5.71 -3.43
C LEU A 34 1.47 -5.22 -2.59
N ARG A 35 0.23 -5.54 -3.01
CA ARG A 35 -0.97 -5.21 -2.23
C ARG A 35 -0.99 -5.99 -0.91
N ALA A 36 -0.75 -7.30 -0.95
CA ALA A 36 -0.69 -8.12 0.25
C ALA A 36 0.41 -7.64 1.22
N GLU A 37 1.58 -7.26 0.69
CA GLU A 37 2.68 -6.73 1.51
C GLU A 37 2.31 -5.37 2.14
N ALA A 38 1.69 -4.47 1.38
CA ALA A 38 1.20 -3.19 1.89
C ALA A 38 0.13 -3.37 2.98
N GLU A 39 -0.74 -4.37 2.87
CA GLU A 39 -1.73 -4.71 3.89
C GLU A 39 -1.06 -5.22 5.18
N GLN A 40 -0.07 -6.11 5.05
CA GLN A 40 0.69 -6.61 6.20
C GLN A 40 1.41 -5.48 6.95
N ILE A 41 2.07 -4.57 6.22
CA ILE A 41 2.75 -3.41 6.82
C ILE A 41 1.76 -2.54 7.60
N ARG A 42 0.56 -2.30 7.06
CA ARG A 42 -0.48 -1.51 7.73
C ARG A 42 -0.95 -2.17 9.02
N MET A 43 -1.13 -3.49 9.03
CA MET A 43 -1.52 -4.24 10.23
C MET A 43 -0.44 -4.18 11.32
N VAL A 44 0.83 -4.40 10.93
CA VAL A 44 1.98 -4.35 11.85
C VAL A 44 2.11 -2.96 12.47
N MET A 45 2.03 -1.90 11.66
CA MET A 45 2.05 -0.51 12.14
C MET A 45 0.90 -0.23 13.12
N GLN A 46 -0.31 -0.72 12.83
CA GLN A 46 -1.46 -0.57 13.73
C GLN A 46 -1.24 -1.29 15.08
N GLN A 47 -0.68 -2.51 15.05
CA GLN A 47 -0.37 -3.27 16.27
C GLN A 47 0.70 -2.58 17.12
N LEU A 48 1.77 -2.10 16.49
CA LEU A 48 2.83 -1.33 17.15
C LEU A 48 2.27 -0.06 17.80
N GLN A 49 1.41 0.67 17.09
CA GLN A 49 0.79 1.87 17.62
C GLN A 49 -0.13 1.57 18.81
N ALA A 50 -0.89 0.47 18.76
CA ALA A 50 -1.71 0.00 19.88
C ALA A 50 -0.87 -0.43 21.09
N GLN A 51 0.29 -1.06 20.86
CA GLN A 51 1.20 -1.48 21.91
C GLN A 51 1.93 -0.29 22.55
N GLN A 52 2.27 0.74 21.77
CA GLN A 52 2.87 1.97 22.28
C GLN A 52 1.87 2.92 22.98
N GLY A 53 0.56 2.79 22.69
CA GLY A 53 -0.51 3.48 23.41
C GLY A 53 -0.72 3.04 24.87
N TYR A 54 -0.08 1.94 25.29
CA TYR A 54 -0.12 1.41 26.66
C TYR A 54 1.01 1.94 27.58
N GLY A 55 1.77 2.97 27.15
CA GLY A 55 2.92 3.49 27.92
C GLY A 55 2.95 5.00 28.20
N GLN A 56 2.03 5.81 27.66
CA GLN A 56 2.14 7.29 27.69
C GLN A 56 0.82 7.99 28.10
N GLY A 57 0.00 7.35 28.93
CA GLY A 57 -1.34 7.86 29.28
C GLY A 57 -1.80 7.64 30.72
N GLN A 58 -0.90 7.28 31.64
CA GLN A 58 -1.28 7.09 33.04
C GLN A 58 -0.78 8.29 33.87
N PRO A 59 -1.61 9.31 34.14
CA PRO A 59 -1.26 10.28 35.17
C PRO A 59 -1.12 9.54 36.50
N PRO A 60 -0.10 9.87 37.32
CA PRO A 60 0.09 9.23 38.60
C PRO A 60 -1.18 9.43 39.42
N ARG A 61 -1.72 8.31 39.85
CA ARG A 61 -2.81 8.25 40.78
C ARG A 61 -2.13 8.13 42.14
N TRP A 62 -2.20 9.23 42.92
CA TRP A 62 -1.70 9.47 44.29
C TRP A 62 -0.19 9.36 44.54
#